data_AF-A0A0F9K537-F1
#
_entry.id   AF-A0A0F9K537-F1
#
_cell.length_a   1.000
_cell.length_b   1.000
_cell.length_c   1.000
_cell.angle_alpha   90.00
_cell.angle_beta   90.00
_cell.angle_gamma   90.00
#
_symmetry.space_group_name_H-M   'P 1'
#
loop_
_entity.id
_entity.type
_entity.pdbx_description
1 polymer ?
#
loop_
_entity_poly.entity_id
_entity_poly.type
_entity_poly.pdbx_seq_one_letter_code
_entity_poly.pdbx_strand_id
1 'polypeptide(L)'
;MKVVRTERGWGGHFIAASMCRFRRNTLLECGKKRIVVSTVGCYYPPGADNSLPENPENASTIGYERYYETMAFEARFSEPYWEANVCKEISFESEWSLNECEQETDLKADQMHEAVVAELSKGLKGAIMTEIREGTIELQTKINGKIYALGIDLNTIPTEEKLVHELKWLTRALVGTLKKLKWFNGK
;
A
#
# COMPACT_ATOMS: atom_id res chain seq x y z
N MET A 1 7.03 -4.87 -12.32
CA MET A 1 6.15 -6.02 -11.96
C MET A 1 4.69 -5.62 -12.11
N LYS A 2 3.80 -6.58 -12.37
CA LYS A 2 2.34 -6.36 -12.45
C LYS A 2 1.75 -6.50 -11.05
N VAL A 3 0.91 -5.54 -10.64
CA VAL A 3 0.11 -5.67 -9.42
C VAL A 3 -1.11 -6.51 -9.77
N VAL A 4 -1.32 -7.60 -9.02
CA VAL A 4 -2.53 -8.42 -9.09
C VAL A 4 -3.48 -7.92 -8.01
N ARG A 5 -4.76 -7.84 -8.35
CA ARG A 5 -5.84 -7.37 -7.50
C ARG A 5 -6.86 -8.49 -7.34
N THR A 6 -7.26 -8.77 -6.11
CA THR A 6 -8.29 -9.77 -5.79
C THR A 6 -9.29 -9.18 -4.81
N GLU A 7 -10.55 -9.06 -5.24
CA GLU A 7 -11.66 -8.69 -4.37
C GLU A 7 -12.03 -9.87 -3.46
N ARG A 8 -12.43 -9.56 -2.22
CA ARG A 8 -12.78 -10.53 -1.19
C ARG A 8 -14.07 -10.13 -0.50
N GLY A 9 -14.91 -11.11 -0.19
CA GLY A 9 -16.27 -10.91 0.34
C GLY A 9 -16.38 -10.67 1.85
N TRP A 10 -15.27 -10.52 2.57
CA TRP A 10 -15.25 -10.31 4.03
C TRP A 10 -14.45 -9.08 4.43
N GLY A 11 -14.76 -8.47 5.59
CA GLY A 11 -14.01 -7.33 6.12
C GLY A 11 -12.62 -7.73 6.62
N GLY A 12 -11.62 -6.88 6.40
CA GLY A 12 -10.25 -7.08 6.89
C GLY A 12 -9.93 -6.37 8.20
N HIS A 13 -10.81 -5.49 8.69
CA HIS A 13 -10.69 -4.82 9.98
C HIS A 13 -12.07 -4.59 10.60
N PHE A 14 -12.09 -4.02 11.81
CA PHE A 14 -13.27 -3.77 12.64
C PHE A 14 -13.99 -5.05 13.09
N ILE A 15 -14.00 -5.31 14.40
CA ILE A 15 -14.51 -6.57 14.97
C ILE A 15 -16.01 -6.80 14.69
N ALA A 16 -16.77 -5.73 14.51
CA ALA A 16 -18.20 -5.79 14.20
C ALA A 16 -18.48 -5.62 12.69
N ALA A 17 -17.48 -5.83 11.82
CA ALA A 17 -17.65 -5.70 10.37
C ALA A 17 -18.77 -6.61 9.80
N SER A 18 -19.08 -7.75 10.44
CA SER A 18 -20.21 -8.60 10.06
C SER A 18 -21.57 -7.90 10.18
N MET A 19 -21.66 -6.81 10.94
CA MET A 19 -22.84 -5.97 11.14
C MET A 19 -22.78 -4.69 10.28
N CYS A 20 -21.73 -4.54 9.48
CA CYS A 20 -21.63 -3.49 8.46
C CYS A 20 -22.32 -3.96 7.17
N ARG A 21 -23.15 -3.08 6.62
CA ARG A 21 -23.81 -3.33 5.33
C ARG A 21 -22.88 -3.08 4.16
N PHE A 22 -21.98 -2.12 4.32
CA PHE A 22 -20.89 -1.91 3.38
C PHE A 22 -19.64 -2.62 3.85
N ARG A 23 -19.13 -3.52 3.01
CA ARG A 23 -17.85 -4.18 3.20
C ARG A 23 -17.18 -4.33 1.85
N ARG A 24 -15.94 -3.88 1.77
CA ARG A 24 -15.09 -4.11 0.61
C ARG A 24 -13.69 -4.44 1.04
N ASN A 25 -13.11 -5.45 0.42
CA ASN A 25 -11.78 -5.91 0.79
C ASN A 25 -11.01 -6.35 -0.44
N THR A 26 -9.85 -5.73 -0.63
CA THR A 26 -8.98 -5.96 -1.79
C THR A 26 -7.62 -6.45 -1.31
N LEU A 27 -7.18 -7.59 -1.84
CA LEU A 27 -5.80 -8.03 -1.73
C LEU A 27 -5.01 -7.52 -2.94
N LEU A 28 -3.94 -6.78 -2.67
CA LEU A 28 -2.96 -6.34 -3.67
C LEU A 28 -1.70 -7.18 -3.55
N GLU A 29 -1.27 -7.78 -4.66
CA GLU A 29 -0.07 -8.60 -4.71
C GLU A 29 0.93 -8.05 -5.74
N CYS A 30 2.18 -7.89 -5.32
CA CYS A 30 3.29 -7.52 -6.20
C CYS A 30 4.57 -8.24 -5.75
N GLY A 31 4.90 -9.35 -6.41
CA GLY A 31 6.04 -10.19 -6.02
C GLY A 31 5.81 -10.83 -4.65
N LYS A 32 6.67 -10.51 -3.68
CA LYS A 32 6.54 -11.00 -2.29
C LYS A 32 5.67 -10.10 -1.40
N LYS A 33 5.43 -8.85 -1.81
CA LYS A 33 4.64 -7.89 -1.04
C LYS A 33 3.16 -8.12 -1.27
N ARG A 34 2.41 -8.10 -0.18
CA ARG A 34 0.97 -8.26 -0.15
C ARG A 34 0.36 -7.25 0.80
N ILE A 35 -0.65 -6.54 0.32
CA ILE A 35 -1.36 -5.51 1.09
C ILE A 35 -2.84 -5.85 1.08
N VAL A 36 -3.46 -5.78 2.24
CA VAL A 36 -4.91 -5.83 2.41
C VAL A 36 -5.43 -4.41 2.52
N VAL A 37 -6.33 -4.00 1.63
CA VAL A 37 -7.11 -2.77 1.76
C VAL A 37 -8.53 -3.17 2.13
N SER A 38 -9.05 -2.65 3.24
CA SER A 38 -10.38 -2.99 3.73
C SER A 38 -11.16 -1.72 3.99
N THR A 39 -12.37 -1.65 3.46
CA THR A 39 -13.35 -0.62 3.79
C THR A 39 -14.55 -1.26 4.48
N VAL A 40 -14.96 -0.69 5.60
CA VAL A 40 -16.19 -1.06 6.30
C VAL A 40 -17.04 0.19 6.51
N GLY A 41 -18.35 0.03 6.55
CA GLY A 41 -19.26 1.16 6.63
C GLY A 41 -20.68 0.76 6.94
N CYS A 42 -21.52 1.74 7.28
CA CYS A 42 -22.96 1.51 7.45
C CYS A 42 -23.20 0.45 8.54
N TYR A 43 -22.67 0.70 9.74
CA TYR A 43 -22.68 -0.24 10.87
C TYR A 43 -24.01 -0.18 11.64
N TYR A 44 -24.68 -1.32 11.79
CA TYR A 44 -25.93 -1.45 12.54
C TYR A 44 -25.73 -2.36 13.76
N PRO A 45 -25.50 -1.80 14.97
CA PRO A 45 -25.31 -2.60 16.16
C PRO A 45 -26.57 -3.42 16.52
N PRO A 46 -26.42 -4.53 17.26
CA PRO A 46 -27.57 -5.27 17.77
C PRO A 46 -28.41 -4.37 18.67
N GLY A 47 -29.73 -4.36 18.44
CA GLY A 47 -30.66 -3.49 19.19
C GLY A 47 -30.92 -2.12 18.54
N ALA A 48 -30.24 -1.78 17.45
CA ALA A 48 -30.72 -0.73 16.55
C ALA A 48 -32.11 -1.11 16.01
N ASP A 49 -32.99 -0.13 15.81
CA ASP A 49 -34.30 -0.36 15.20
C ASP A 49 -34.12 -0.75 13.72
N ASN A 50 -33.88 -2.04 13.49
CA ASN A 50 -33.70 -2.61 12.17
C ASN A 50 -35.03 -2.84 11.44
N SER A 51 -36.17 -2.40 12.00
CA SER A 51 -37.48 -2.52 11.35
C SER A 51 -37.57 -1.71 10.06
N LEU A 52 -36.75 -0.66 9.95
CA LEU A 52 -36.49 0.08 8.74
C LEU A 52 -35.01 -0.04 8.42
N PRO A 53 -34.58 -1.12 7.73
CA PRO A 53 -33.19 -1.31 7.38
C PRO A 53 -32.67 -0.09 6.61
N GLU A 54 -33.52 0.56 5.85
CA GLU A 54 -33.15 1.64 4.94
C GLU A 54 -33.02 3.01 5.62
N ASN A 55 -33.25 3.13 6.94
CA ASN A 55 -33.08 4.41 7.62
C ASN A 55 -31.60 4.63 7.98
N PRO A 56 -30.90 5.59 7.35
CA PRO A 56 -29.54 5.97 7.73
C PRO A 56 -29.40 6.46 9.17
N GLU A 57 -30.47 6.96 9.79
CA GLU A 57 -30.46 7.46 11.18
C GLU A 57 -30.18 6.37 12.22
N ASN A 58 -30.36 5.10 11.84
CA ASN A 58 -30.09 3.94 12.71
C ASN A 58 -28.65 3.41 12.58
N ALA A 59 -27.86 3.96 11.65
CA ALA A 59 -26.45 3.62 11.54
C ALA A 59 -25.67 4.20 12.73
N SER A 60 -24.69 3.46 13.23
CA SER A 60 -23.74 3.91 14.23
C SER A 60 -22.38 4.17 13.58
N THR A 61 -21.57 5.02 14.22
CA THR A 61 -20.20 5.23 13.78
C THR A 61 -19.33 4.00 14.08
N ILE A 62 -18.37 3.74 13.20
CA ILE A 62 -17.33 2.69 13.31
C ILE A 62 -16.15 3.21 14.14
N GLY A 63 -15.98 4.53 14.21
CA GLY A 63 -15.01 5.23 15.05
C GLY A 63 -15.50 6.61 15.45
N TYR A 64 -14.62 7.46 16.00
CA TYR A 64 -14.98 8.83 16.36
C TYR A 64 -15.38 9.63 15.11
N GLU A 65 -16.66 9.96 14.99
CA GLU A 65 -17.27 10.73 13.88
C GLU A 65 -17.06 10.12 12.48
N ARG A 66 -16.99 8.78 12.38
CA ARG A 66 -16.80 8.07 11.09
C ARG A 66 -17.83 6.96 10.90
N TYR A 67 -18.62 7.04 9.85
CA TYR A 67 -19.58 5.99 9.46
C TYR A 67 -18.99 5.00 8.47
N TYR A 68 -17.96 5.41 7.72
CA TYR A 68 -17.18 4.56 6.83
C TYR A 68 -15.70 4.78 7.10
N GLU A 69 -14.92 3.72 6.99
CA GLU A 69 -13.48 3.72 7.22
C GLU A 69 -12.79 2.76 6.25
N THR A 70 -11.72 3.22 5.62
CA THR A 70 -10.78 2.42 4.83
C THR A 70 -9.47 2.34 5.58
N MET A 71 -8.95 1.13 5.75
CA MET A 71 -7.64 0.88 6.33
C MET A 71 -6.82 -0.04 5.42
N ALA A 72 -5.49 0.04 5.53
CA ALA A 72 -4.57 -0.81 4.80
C ALA A 72 -3.58 -1.48 5.74
N PHE A 73 -3.24 -2.75 5.46
CA PHE A 73 -2.35 -3.55 6.29
C PHE A 73 -1.42 -4.40 5.44
N GLU A 74 -0.23 -4.73 5.97
CA GLU A 74 0.53 -5.86 5.44
C GLU A 74 -0.33 -7.14 5.55
N ALA A 75 -0.28 -8.00 4.54
CA ALA A 75 -0.98 -9.28 4.63
C ALA A 75 -0.18 -10.31 5.44
N ARG A 76 -0.85 -11.05 6.32
CA ARG A 76 -0.32 -12.25 6.99
C ARG A 76 -0.99 -13.48 6.41
N PHE A 77 -0.21 -14.50 6.06
CA PHE A 77 -0.77 -15.77 5.65
C PHE A 77 -1.36 -16.49 6.86
N SER A 78 -2.65 -16.82 6.79
CA SER A 78 -3.40 -17.61 7.75
C SER A 78 -4.20 -18.61 6.95
N GLU A 79 -3.64 -19.82 6.81
CA GLU A 79 -4.13 -20.83 5.87
C GLU A 79 -5.66 -20.99 5.91
N PRO A 80 -6.35 -20.99 4.74
CA PRO A 80 -5.82 -20.90 3.38
C PRO A 80 -5.68 -19.48 2.82
N TYR A 81 -5.93 -18.43 3.62
CA TYR A 81 -6.10 -17.06 3.14
C TYR A 81 -4.97 -16.10 3.55
N TRP A 82 -4.82 -15.02 2.80
CA TRP A 82 -4.00 -13.88 3.20
C TRP A 82 -4.87 -12.87 3.94
N GLU A 83 -4.73 -12.78 5.26
CA GLU A 83 -5.53 -11.88 6.08
C GLU A 83 -4.81 -10.57 6.39
N ALA A 84 -5.55 -9.56 6.81
CA ALA A 84 -4.95 -8.32 7.30
C ALA A 84 -4.12 -8.60 8.55
N ASN A 85 -2.86 -8.19 8.56
CA ASN A 85 -2.08 -8.11 9.77
C ASN A 85 -2.40 -6.80 10.48
N VAL A 86 -3.41 -6.79 11.34
CA VAL A 86 -3.87 -5.59 12.04
C VAL A 86 -2.81 -4.90 12.90
N CYS A 87 -1.70 -5.59 13.21
CA CYS A 87 -0.54 -5.00 13.91
C CYS A 87 0.44 -4.26 12.98
N LYS A 88 0.23 -4.32 11.67
CA LYS A 88 1.11 -3.73 10.64
C LYS A 88 0.29 -2.91 9.65
N GLU A 89 -0.28 -1.83 10.17
CA GLU A 89 -0.99 -0.85 9.37
C GLU A 89 -0.04 -0.14 8.40
N ILE A 90 -0.55 0.19 7.22
CA ILE A 90 0.15 0.91 6.16
C ILE A 90 -0.54 2.26 5.99
N SER A 91 0.21 3.34 6.17
CA SER A 91 -0.27 4.69 5.93
C SER A 91 -0.37 5.01 4.44
N PHE A 92 -1.31 5.89 4.11
CA PHE A 92 -1.57 6.41 2.76
C PHE A 92 -2.24 7.80 2.88
N GLU A 93 -2.26 8.55 1.79
CA GLU A 93 -2.69 9.95 1.75
C GLU A 93 -4.14 10.14 1.26
N SER A 94 -4.66 9.16 0.52
CA SER A 94 -6.05 9.19 0.05
C SER A 94 -7.03 9.31 1.21
N GLU A 95 -8.16 9.97 0.95
CA GLU A 95 -9.27 10.04 1.89
C GLU A 95 -9.66 8.61 2.33
N TRP A 96 -9.83 8.45 3.64
CA TRP A 96 -9.97 7.13 4.27
C TRP A 96 -11.19 7.01 5.17
N SER A 97 -11.96 8.08 5.34
CA SER A 97 -13.16 8.06 6.16
C SER A 97 -14.26 8.96 5.63
N LEU A 98 -15.52 8.56 5.85
CA LEU A 98 -16.69 9.39 5.62
C LEU A 98 -17.44 9.58 6.94
N ASN A 99 -17.86 10.80 7.22
CA ASN A 99 -18.59 11.21 8.43
C ASN A 99 -20.11 11.28 8.23
N GLU A 100 -20.58 10.83 7.07
CA GLU A 100 -21.98 10.78 6.67
C GLU A 100 -22.40 9.32 6.43
N CYS A 101 -23.71 9.07 6.52
CA CYS A 101 -24.30 7.79 6.13
C CYS A 101 -25.67 8.10 5.56
N GLU A 102 -25.76 8.34 4.26
CA GLU A 102 -26.97 8.73 3.55
C GLU A 102 -27.21 7.81 2.35
N GLN A 103 -28.34 8.01 1.67
CA GLN A 103 -28.61 7.36 0.39
C GLN A 103 -27.47 7.74 -0.58
N GLU A 104 -26.74 6.75 -1.10
CA GLU A 104 -25.54 6.87 -1.96
C GLU A 104 -24.17 7.01 -1.26
N THR A 105 -24.07 7.08 0.07
CA THR A 105 -22.75 7.10 0.72
C THR A 105 -21.93 5.84 0.41
N ASP A 106 -22.58 4.70 0.16
CA ASP A 106 -21.91 3.48 -0.32
C ASP A 106 -21.12 3.70 -1.62
N LEU A 107 -21.62 4.54 -2.55
CA LEU A 107 -20.91 4.86 -3.79
C LEU A 107 -19.67 5.72 -3.52
N LYS A 108 -19.78 6.66 -2.58
CA LYS A 108 -18.64 7.47 -2.12
C LYS A 108 -17.60 6.59 -1.42
N ALA A 109 -18.05 5.63 -0.59
CA ALA A 109 -17.17 4.68 0.08
C ALA A 109 -16.46 3.74 -0.91
N ASP A 110 -17.13 3.37 -2.00
CA ASP A 110 -16.52 2.60 -3.08
C ASP A 110 -15.41 3.39 -3.79
N GLN A 111 -15.67 4.66 -4.11
CA GLN A 111 -14.67 5.55 -4.71
C GLN A 111 -13.48 5.81 -3.78
N MET A 112 -13.76 6.00 -2.48
CA MET A 112 -12.76 6.11 -1.43
C MET A 112 -11.86 4.86 -1.41
N HIS A 113 -12.45 3.66 -1.44
CA HIS A 113 -11.71 2.41 -1.52
C HIS A 113 -10.84 2.32 -2.78
N GLU A 114 -11.39 2.65 -3.95
CA GLU A 114 -10.65 2.65 -5.22
C GLU A 114 -9.48 3.63 -5.23
N ALA A 115 -9.63 4.81 -4.61
CA ALA A 115 -8.57 5.79 -4.48
C ALA A 115 -7.37 5.23 -3.70
N VAL A 116 -7.64 4.63 -2.53
CA VAL A 116 -6.62 3.98 -1.69
C VAL A 116 -5.96 2.81 -2.44
N VAL A 117 -6.75 1.96 -3.10
CA VAL A 117 -6.24 0.86 -3.92
C VAL A 117 -5.33 1.37 -5.04
N ALA A 118 -5.71 2.45 -5.72
CA ALA A 118 -4.93 3.04 -6.80
C ALA A 118 -3.62 3.65 -6.28
N GLU A 119 -3.66 4.36 -5.15
CA GLU A 119 -2.47 4.89 -4.48
C GLU A 119 -1.50 3.79 -4.09
N LEU A 120 -1.96 2.79 -3.32
CA LEU A 120 -1.12 1.70 -2.85
C LEU A 120 -0.63 0.81 -4.00
N SER A 121 -1.41 0.66 -5.06
CA SER A 121 -0.96 -0.01 -6.29
C SER A 121 0.16 0.75 -6.99
N LYS A 122 0.13 2.09 -7.01
CA LYS A 122 1.24 2.91 -7.50
C LYS A 122 2.44 2.78 -6.57
N GLY A 123 2.21 2.82 -5.26
CA GLY A 123 3.20 2.58 -4.21
C GLY A 123 3.91 1.25 -4.40
N LEU A 124 3.19 0.14 -4.61
CA LEU A 124 3.78 -1.19 -4.87
C LEU A 124 4.56 -1.29 -6.17
N LYS A 125 4.19 -0.50 -7.20
CA LYS A 125 4.95 -0.40 -8.46
C LYS A 125 6.19 0.47 -8.31
N GLY A 126 6.11 1.54 -7.51
CA GLY A 126 7.20 2.47 -7.20
C GLY A 126 8.17 1.94 -6.14
N ALA A 127 7.67 1.09 -5.23
CA ALA A 127 8.40 0.35 -4.20
C ALA A 127 9.15 -0.87 -4.77
N ILE A 128 9.48 -0.83 -6.06
CA ILE A 128 10.84 -1.17 -6.50
C ILE A 128 11.81 -0.07 -5.98
N MET A 129 11.70 0.25 -4.69
CA MET A 129 12.72 0.84 -3.86
C MET A 129 12.99 -0.29 -2.88
N THR A 130 13.99 -1.05 -3.30
CA THR A 130 14.76 -2.04 -2.57
C THR A 130 14.54 -2.04 -1.06
N GLU A 131 14.15 -3.20 -0.53
CA GLU A 131 14.67 -3.59 0.78
C GLU A 131 16.20 -3.61 0.61
N ILE A 132 16.86 -2.51 0.96
CA ILE A 132 18.31 -2.47 1.07
C ILE A 132 18.62 -3.47 2.18
N ARG A 133 19.20 -4.61 1.80
CA ARG A 133 19.63 -5.60 2.79
C ARG A 133 20.62 -4.92 3.73
N GLU A 134 20.51 -5.22 5.02
CA GLU A 134 21.50 -4.77 6.00
C GLU A 134 22.91 -5.11 5.48
N GLY A 135 23.80 -4.12 5.50
CA GLY A 135 25.12 -4.24 4.88
C GLY A 135 25.13 -4.00 3.36
N THR A 136 24.16 -3.31 2.77
CA THR A 136 24.21 -2.89 1.35
C THR A 136 24.25 -1.36 1.24
N ILE A 137 25.10 -0.83 0.36
CA ILE A 137 25.04 0.58 -0.08
C ILE A 137 24.36 0.59 -1.44
N GLU A 138 23.33 1.41 -1.62
CA GLU A 138 22.66 1.58 -2.90
C GLU A 138 22.61 3.05 -3.33
N LEU A 139 22.90 3.29 -4.61
CA LEU A 139 22.74 4.58 -5.27
C LEU A 139 21.59 4.48 -6.28
N GLN A 140 20.54 5.27 -6.04
CA GLN A 140 19.38 5.37 -6.92
C GLN A 140 19.40 6.68 -7.71
N THR A 141 19.07 6.61 -8.99
CA THR A 141 18.91 7.79 -9.85
C THR A 141 17.69 7.65 -10.75
N LYS A 142 16.92 8.74 -10.90
CA LYS A 142 15.74 8.80 -11.77
C LYS A 142 16.07 9.64 -13.00
N ILE A 143 16.02 9.03 -14.18
CA ILE A 143 16.38 9.67 -15.46
C ILE A 143 15.30 9.34 -16.49
N ASN A 144 14.72 10.36 -17.11
CA ASN A 144 13.66 10.23 -18.13
C ASN A 144 12.50 9.30 -17.69
N GLY A 145 12.09 9.41 -16.42
CA GLY A 145 11.00 8.61 -15.84
C GLY A 145 11.37 7.15 -15.51
N LYS A 146 12.61 6.71 -15.76
CA LYS A 146 13.12 5.38 -15.37
C LYS A 146 14.01 5.50 -14.14
N ILE A 147 13.93 4.54 -13.23
CA ILE A 147 14.79 4.44 -12.04
C ILE A 147 15.92 3.46 -12.35
N TYR A 148 17.15 3.87 -12.05
CA TYR A 148 18.34 3.05 -12.08
C TYR A 148 18.86 2.91 -10.65
N ALA A 149 19.19 1.68 -10.26
CA ALA A 149 19.73 1.35 -8.95
C ALA A 149 21.08 0.65 -9.14
N LEU A 150 22.11 1.10 -8.43
CA LEU A 150 23.37 0.38 -8.31
C LEU A 150 23.63 0.08 -6.84
N GLY A 151 23.85 -1.19 -6.51
CA GLY A 151 24.11 -1.65 -5.14
C GLY A 151 25.49 -2.28 -4.98
N ILE A 152 26.08 -2.12 -3.79
CA ILE A 152 27.24 -2.85 -3.30
C ILE A 152 26.85 -3.59 -2.02
N ASP A 153 27.13 -4.88 -1.94
CA ASP A 153 27.04 -5.65 -0.70
C ASP A 153 28.34 -5.51 0.10
N LEU A 154 28.29 -4.80 1.22
CA LEU A 154 29.41 -4.57 2.13
C LEU A 154 29.91 -5.87 2.79
N ASN A 155 29.08 -6.91 2.92
CA ASN A 155 29.53 -8.19 3.46
C ASN A 155 30.56 -8.87 2.55
N THR A 156 30.61 -8.47 1.28
CA THR A 156 31.60 -8.96 0.30
C THR A 156 32.88 -8.12 0.28
N ILE A 157 32.96 -7.06 1.10
CA ILE A 157 34.05 -6.08 1.13
C ILE A 157 34.74 -6.11 2.50
N PRO A 158 35.77 -6.95 2.68
CA PRO A 158 36.40 -7.14 3.99
C PRO A 158 37.39 -6.03 4.38
N THR A 159 37.71 -5.08 3.48
CA THR A 159 38.72 -4.05 3.72
C THR A 159 38.33 -2.68 3.15
N GLU A 160 38.83 -1.61 3.77
CA GLU A 160 38.65 -0.22 3.32
C GLU A 160 39.15 0.00 1.89
N GLU A 161 40.29 -0.59 1.54
CA GLU A 161 40.88 -0.48 0.19
C GLU A 161 39.96 -1.07 -0.89
N LYS A 162 39.31 -2.20 -0.60
CA LYS A 162 38.32 -2.81 -1.49
C LYS A 162 37.06 -1.94 -1.58
N LEU A 163 36.62 -1.34 -0.47
CA LEU A 163 35.48 -0.42 -0.48
C LEU A 163 35.73 0.77 -1.40
N VAL A 164 36.90 1.40 -1.28
CA VAL A 164 37.30 2.52 -2.15
C VAL A 164 37.37 2.09 -3.62
N HIS A 165 37.85 0.87 -3.90
CA HIS A 165 37.88 0.31 -5.25
C HIS A 165 36.47 0.15 -5.84
N GLU A 166 35.55 -0.47 -5.09
CA GLU A 166 34.18 -0.71 -5.52
C GLU A 166 33.40 0.61 -5.71
N LEU A 167 33.60 1.60 -4.82
CA LEU A 167 33.02 2.93 -4.99
C LEU A 167 33.55 3.65 -6.24
N LYS A 168 34.84 3.50 -6.58
CA LYS A 168 35.40 4.01 -7.85
C LYS A 168 34.84 3.28 -9.05
N TRP A 169 34.54 1.99 -8.94
CA TRP A 169 33.90 1.23 -10.02
C TRP A 169 32.46 1.70 -10.23
N LEU A 170 31.66 1.81 -9.16
CA LEU A 170 30.30 2.33 -9.20
C LEU A 170 30.23 3.71 -9.85
N THR A 171 31.14 4.60 -9.45
CA THR A 171 31.22 5.95 -10.03
C THR A 171 31.44 5.90 -11.53
N ARG A 172 32.36 5.04 -12.01
CA ARG A 172 32.62 4.85 -13.44
C ARG A 172 31.43 4.24 -14.17
N ALA A 173 30.76 3.25 -13.56
CA ALA A 173 29.57 2.60 -14.13
C ALA A 173 28.41 3.59 -14.26
N LEU A 174 28.19 4.43 -13.25
CA LEU A 174 27.21 5.51 -13.27
C LEU A 174 27.53 6.50 -14.39
N VAL A 175 28.74 7.08 -14.42
CA VAL A 175 29.15 8.02 -15.47
C VAL A 175 29.00 7.42 -16.87
N GLY A 176 29.39 6.16 -17.07
CA GLY A 176 29.20 5.46 -18.34
C GLY A 176 27.72 5.33 -18.74
N THR A 177 26.85 5.02 -17.77
CA THR A 177 25.40 4.95 -17.97
C THR A 177 24.81 6.30 -18.36
N LEU A 178 25.18 7.36 -17.62
CA LEU A 178 24.72 8.73 -17.89
C LEU A 178 25.18 9.24 -19.27
N LYS A 179 26.40 8.88 -19.71
CA LYS A 179 26.90 9.17 -21.06
C LYS A 179 26.08 8.46 -22.13
N LYS A 180 25.79 7.17 -21.98
CA LYS A 180 24.95 6.40 -22.93
C LYS A 180 23.55 6.99 -23.06
N LEU A 181 23.01 7.52 -21.97
CA LEU A 181 21.71 8.19 -21.94
C LEU A 181 21.74 9.63 -22.48
N LYS A 182 22.90 10.10 -22.99
CA LYS A 182 23.11 11.47 -23.50
C LYS A 182 22.74 12.55 -22.49
N TRP A 183 22.91 12.26 -21.19
CA TRP A 183 22.56 13.23 -20.16
C TRP A 183 23.63 14.31 -20.00
N PHE A 184 24.89 13.94 -20.23
CA PHE A 184 25.98 14.88 -20.48
C PHE A 184 25.95 15.32 -21.95
N ASN A 185 24.94 16.08 -22.37
CA ASN A 185 25.05 16.86 -23.61
C ASN A 185 26.01 18.02 -23.33
N GLY A 186 27.02 18.14 -24.19
CA GLY A 186 28.25 18.88 -23.95
C GLY A 186 28.10 20.34 -23.49
N LYS A 187 29.06 20.77 -22.68
CA LYS A 187 29.77 22.00 -22.97
C LYS A 187 30.95 21.65 -23.87
#